data_AF-A0AB32VS18-F1
#
_entry.id   AF-A0AB32VS18-F1
#
_cell.length_a   1.000
_cell.length_b   1.000
_cell.length_c   1.000
_cell.angle_alpha   90.00
_cell.angle_beta   90.00
_cell.angle_gamma   90.00
#
_symmetry.space_group_name_H-M   'P 1'
#
loop_
_entity.id
_entity.type
_entity.pdbx_description
1 polymer ?
#
loop_
_entity_poly.entity_id
_entity_poly.type
_entity_poly.pdbx_seq_one_letter_code
_entity_poly.pdbx_strand_id
1 'polypeptide(L)'
;MIKTLERYQKCNYGAPETNVSTREALELSSQQEYLKLKARYEALQRSQRNLLGEDLGPLSSKELESLERQLDSSLKQIRSTRTQYMLDQLTDLQRKEHLLNEANKTLKQRAGALQLVEGYQVNSLQLNPNAEDVGYGRQPAQPQGDGFFHPLECEPTLQIGENNNLPYHCDRYQPDPISVVNAGPSVNNYMTGWLP
;
A
#
# COMPACT_ATOMS: atom_id res chain seq x y z
N MET A 1 44.81 -56.29 40.47
CA MET A 1 45.50 -55.32 39.59
C MET A 1 45.12 -55.52 38.12
N ILE A 2 45.24 -56.73 37.56
CA ILE A 2 44.87 -57.03 36.15
C ILE A 2 43.41 -56.70 35.81
N LYS A 3 42.45 -57.05 36.69
CA LYS A 3 41.02 -56.74 36.49
C LYS A 3 40.70 -55.23 36.48
N THR A 4 41.54 -54.41 37.08
CA THR A 4 41.39 -52.95 37.08
C THR A 4 41.94 -52.38 35.78
N LEU A 5 43.08 -52.91 35.31
CA LEU A 5 43.67 -52.56 34.02
C LEU A 5 42.78 -52.97 32.83
N GLU A 6 42.17 -54.15 32.86
CA GLU A 6 41.19 -54.57 31.84
C GLU A 6 39.98 -53.64 31.77
N ARG A 7 39.52 -53.14 32.93
CA ARG A 7 38.39 -52.22 33.01
C ARG A 7 38.75 -50.86 32.42
N TYR A 8 39.94 -50.34 32.74
CA TYR A 8 40.48 -49.12 32.13
C TYR A 8 40.72 -49.27 30.62
N GLN A 9 41.21 -50.44 30.18
CA GLN A 9 41.43 -50.72 28.76
C GLN A 9 40.12 -50.80 27.97
N LYS A 10 39.06 -51.40 28.52
CA LYS A 10 37.73 -51.40 27.90
C LYS A 10 37.06 -50.02 27.85
N CYS A 11 37.35 -49.14 28.82
CA CYS A 11 36.78 -47.79 28.85
C CYS A 11 37.55 -46.78 27.98
N ASN A 12 38.85 -46.99 27.74
CA ASN A 12 39.70 -46.07 26.96
C ASN A 12 40.03 -46.58 25.53
N TYR A 13 39.93 -47.89 25.30
CA TYR A 13 40.14 -48.56 24.01
C TYR A 13 38.98 -49.49 23.62
N GLY A 14 37.79 -49.29 24.20
CA GLY A 14 36.57 -49.83 23.60
C GLY A 14 36.47 -49.28 22.18
N ALA A 15 36.15 -50.14 21.21
CA ALA A 15 35.98 -49.75 19.81
C ALA A 15 35.19 -48.42 19.74
N PRO A 16 35.55 -47.48 18.84
CA PRO A 16 34.82 -46.23 18.73
C PRO A 16 33.35 -46.62 18.60
N GLU A 17 32.55 -46.29 19.62
CA GLU A 17 31.14 -46.63 19.65
C GLU A 17 30.60 -46.24 18.27
N THR A 18 29.95 -47.16 17.55
CA THR A 18 29.40 -46.89 16.20
C THR A 18 28.58 -45.59 16.18
N ASN A 19 28.05 -45.22 17.35
CA ASN A 19 27.37 -43.96 17.67
C ASN A 19 28.20 -42.68 17.43
N VAL A 20 29.52 -42.66 17.69
CA VAL A 20 30.39 -41.48 17.45
C VAL A 20 30.61 -41.29 15.95
N SER A 21 30.94 -42.36 15.23
CA SER A 21 31.09 -42.31 13.77
C SER A 21 29.77 -41.97 13.06
N THR A 22 28.64 -42.46 13.56
CA THR A 22 27.30 -42.13 13.03
C THR A 22 26.94 -40.67 13.30
N ARG A 23 27.29 -40.14 14.48
CA ARG A 23 27.09 -38.73 14.83
C ARG A 23 27.96 -37.80 13.98
N GLU A 24 29.24 -38.12 13.80
CA GLU A 24 30.15 -37.37 12.93
C GLU A 24 29.66 -37.41 11.48
N ALA A 25 29.19 -38.55 10.98
CA ALA A 25 28.58 -38.66 9.66
C ALA A 25 27.30 -37.80 9.52
N LEU A 26 26.48 -37.72 10.58
CA LEU A 26 25.29 -36.87 10.60
C LEU A 26 25.63 -35.38 10.63
N GLU A 27 26.65 -34.99 11.40
CA GLU A 27 27.16 -33.61 11.45
C GLU A 27 27.77 -33.19 10.10
N LEU A 28 28.55 -34.06 9.45
CA LEU A 28 29.08 -33.85 8.10
C LEU A 28 27.95 -33.73 7.06
N SER A 29 26.94 -34.59 7.13
CA SER A 29 25.74 -34.51 6.27
C SER A 29 25.01 -33.18 6.46
N SER A 30 24.79 -32.76 7.71
CA SER A 30 24.14 -31.48 8.02
C SER A 30 24.95 -30.29 7.48
N GLN A 31 26.27 -30.30 7.64
CA GLN A 31 27.14 -29.27 7.10
C GLN A 31 27.09 -29.23 5.57
N GLN A 32 27.07 -30.39 4.91
CA GLN A 32 26.96 -30.48 3.46
C GLN A 32 25.63 -29.91 2.96
N GLU A 33 24.51 -30.23 3.61
CA GLU A 33 23.21 -29.66 3.27
C GLU A 33 23.17 -28.14 3.50
N TYR A 34 23.79 -27.66 4.58
CA TYR A 34 23.95 -26.22 4.80
C TYR A 34 24.74 -25.55 3.66
N LEU A 35 25.85 -26.13 3.21
CA LEU A 35 26.64 -25.58 2.11
C LEU A 35 25.86 -25.56 0.80
N LYS A 36 25.07 -26.60 0.52
CA LYS A 36 24.16 -26.63 -0.64
C LYS A 36 23.12 -25.52 -0.56
N LEU A 37 22.50 -25.34 0.61
CA LEU A 37 21.52 -24.28 0.84
C LEU A 37 22.15 -22.89 0.70
N LYS A 38 23.32 -22.67 1.28
CA LYS A 38 24.08 -21.43 1.18
C LYS A 38 24.40 -21.09 -0.28
N ALA A 39 24.87 -22.05 -1.07
CA ALA A 39 25.14 -21.85 -2.49
C ALA A 39 23.87 -21.44 -3.27
N ARG A 40 22.71 -22.05 -2.96
CA ARG A 40 21.41 -21.67 -3.55
C ARG A 40 21.01 -20.25 -3.16
N TYR A 41 21.18 -19.89 -1.89
CA TYR A 41 20.89 -18.55 -1.40
C TYR A 41 21.77 -17.50 -2.07
N GLU A 42 23.07 -17.73 -2.18
CA GLU A 42 23.98 -16.80 -2.85
C GLU A 42 23.68 -16.65 -4.34
N ALA A 43 23.25 -17.72 -5.01
CA ALA A 43 22.77 -17.65 -6.39
C ALA A 43 21.49 -16.83 -6.52
N LEU A 44 20.55 -17.00 -5.59
CA LEU A 44 19.31 -16.22 -5.55
C LEU A 44 19.60 -14.74 -5.28
N GLN A 45 20.47 -14.43 -4.32
CA GLN A 45 20.90 -13.07 -4.00
C GLN A 45 21.57 -12.39 -5.21
N ARG A 46 22.42 -13.11 -5.95
CA ARG A 46 23.00 -12.61 -7.21
C ARG A 46 21.93 -12.33 -8.25
N SER A 47 20.98 -13.25 -8.44
CA SER A 47 19.87 -13.05 -9.37
C SER A 47 19.04 -11.81 -9.01
N GLN A 48 18.74 -11.61 -7.72
CA GLN A 48 18.01 -10.43 -7.24
C GLN A 48 18.77 -9.13 -7.54
N ARG A 49 20.08 -9.08 -7.26
CA ARG A 49 20.92 -7.91 -7.58
C ARG A 49 20.89 -7.60 -9.08
N ASN A 50 21.02 -8.62 -9.92
CA ASN A 50 20.91 -8.45 -11.37
C ASN A 50 19.55 -7.86 -11.78
N LEU A 51 18.44 -8.38 -11.22
CA LEU A 51 17.09 -7.87 -11.48
C LEU A 51 16.91 -6.41 -11.03
N LEU A 52 17.68 -5.95 -10.04
CA LEU A 52 17.72 -4.56 -9.56
C LEU A 52 18.71 -3.69 -10.35
N GLY A 53 19.42 -4.25 -11.34
CA GLY A 53 20.41 -3.55 -12.15
C GLY A 53 21.79 -3.44 -11.50
N GLU A 54 22.04 -4.21 -10.43
CA GLU A 54 23.31 -4.28 -9.72
C GLU A 54 24.18 -5.44 -10.23
N ASP A 55 25.51 -5.34 -10.07
CA ASP A 55 26.48 -6.41 -10.36
C ASP A 55 26.36 -7.05 -11.76
N LEU A 56 26.03 -6.24 -12.77
CA LEU A 56 25.82 -6.69 -14.14
C LEU A 56 27.11 -7.06 -14.91
N GLY A 57 28.27 -6.62 -14.43
CA GLY A 57 29.57 -6.80 -15.11
C GLY A 57 29.93 -8.24 -15.51
N PRO A 58 29.61 -9.27 -14.71
CA PRO A 58 29.86 -10.68 -15.07
C PRO A 58 28.92 -11.26 -16.13
N LEU A 59 27.83 -10.58 -16.51
CA LEU A 59 26.87 -11.10 -17.48
C LEU A 59 27.37 -10.86 -18.91
N SER A 60 27.15 -11.85 -19.78
CA SER A 60 27.34 -11.70 -21.22
C SER A 60 26.25 -10.82 -21.86
N SER A 61 26.49 -10.34 -23.08
CA SER A 61 25.50 -9.56 -23.83
C SER A 61 24.16 -10.29 -23.99
N LYS A 62 24.20 -11.60 -24.28
CA LYS A 62 23.00 -12.43 -24.41
C LYS A 62 22.21 -12.54 -23.10
N GLU A 63 22.90 -12.66 -21.97
CA GLU A 63 22.26 -12.72 -20.65
C GLU A 63 21.65 -11.37 -20.27
N LEU A 64 22.33 -10.26 -20.56
CA LEU A 64 21.80 -8.90 -20.37
C LEU A 64 20.55 -8.66 -21.20
N GLU A 65 20.57 -9.00 -22.49
CA GLU A 65 19.38 -8.88 -23.34
C GLU A 65 18.22 -9.77 -22.84
N SER A 66 18.52 -10.96 -22.31
CA SER A 66 17.49 -11.82 -21.72
C SER A 66 16.89 -11.21 -20.46
N LEU A 67 17.74 -10.65 -19.60
CA LEU A 67 17.34 -9.96 -18.37
C LEU A 67 16.46 -8.75 -18.69
N GLU A 68 16.86 -7.93 -19.67
CA GLU A 68 16.10 -6.78 -20.14
C GLU A 68 14.71 -7.19 -20.65
N ARG A 69 14.63 -8.21 -21.52
CA ARG A 69 13.35 -8.72 -22.02
C ARG A 69 12.45 -9.22 -20.89
N GLN A 70 13.02 -9.91 -19.91
CA GLN A 70 12.29 -10.39 -18.74
C GLN A 70 11.73 -9.21 -17.92
N LEU A 71 12.55 -8.20 -17.64
CA LEU A 71 12.13 -7.01 -16.90
C LEU A 71 11.06 -6.20 -17.65
N ASP A 72 11.23 -5.99 -18.95
CA ASP A 72 10.24 -5.27 -19.77
C ASP A 72 8.89 -5.99 -19.81
N SER A 73 8.90 -7.32 -20.04
CA SER A 73 7.68 -8.12 -20.07
C SER A 73 6.93 -8.10 -18.73
N SER A 74 7.65 -8.27 -17.62
CA SER A 74 7.06 -8.31 -16.28
C SER A 74 6.56 -6.93 -15.86
N LEU A 75 7.28 -5.85 -16.18
CA LEU A 75 6.84 -4.48 -15.93
C LEU A 75 5.57 -4.15 -16.71
N LYS A 76 5.48 -4.55 -17.99
CA LYS A 76 4.25 -4.40 -18.80
C LYS A 76 3.08 -5.14 -18.15
N GLN A 77 3.29 -6.38 -17.71
CA GLN A 77 2.27 -7.16 -17.02
C GLN A 77 1.82 -6.49 -15.72
N ILE A 78 2.76 -6.07 -14.85
CA ILE A 78 2.46 -5.38 -13.58
C ILE A 78 1.63 -4.10 -13.83
N ARG A 79 2.04 -3.29 -14.81
CA ARG A 79 1.31 -2.07 -15.19
C ARG A 79 -0.09 -2.38 -15.70
N SER A 80 -0.23 -3.39 -16.55
CA SER A 80 -1.53 -3.85 -17.06
C SER A 80 -2.44 -4.31 -15.93
N THR A 81 -1.96 -5.18 -15.05
CA THR A 81 -2.72 -5.68 -13.90
C THR A 81 -3.12 -4.56 -12.95
N ARG A 82 -2.20 -3.63 -12.64
CA ARG A 82 -2.50 -2.47 -11.78
C ARG A 82 -3.57 -1.57 -12.40
N THR A 83 -3.46 -1.31 -13.70
CA THR A 83 -4.43 -0.47 -14.43
C THR A 83 -5.80 -1.14 -14.44
N GLN A 84 -5.86 -2.43 -14.76
CA GLN A 84 -7.11 -3.19 -14.76
C GLN A 84 -7.76 -3.17 -13.36
N TYR A 85 -7.00 -3.43 -12.31
CA TYR A 85 -7.50 -3.38 -10.94
C TYR A 85 -8.09 -2.00 -10.59
N MET A 86 -7.42 -0.91 -10.98
CA MET A 86 -7.93 0.45 -10.75
C MET A 86 -9.23 0.72 -11.52
N LEU A 87 -9.34 0.25 -12.77
CA LEU A 87 -10.56 0.38 -13.57
C LEU A 87 -11.72 -0.42 -12.97
N ASP A 88 -11.45 -1.62 -12.46
CA ASP A 88 -12.45 -2.46 -11.81
C ASP A 88 -12.97 -1.76 -10.53
N GLN A 89 -12.07 -1.24 -9.70
CA GLN A 89 -12.43 -0.46 -8.51
C GLN A 89 -13.26 0.79 -8.85
N LEU A 90 -12.87 1.53 -9.89
CA LEU A 90 -13.62 2.70 -10.36
C LEU A 90 -15.04 2.31 -10.79
N THR A 91 -15.16 1.26 -11.59
CA THR A 91 -16.44 0.77 -12.11
C THR A 91 -17.36 0.32 -10.98
N ASP A 92 -16.82 -0.39 -9.99
CA ASP A 92 -17.57 -0.84 -8.82
C ASP A 92 -18.05 0.33 -7.96
N LEU A 93 -17.22 1.36 -7.77
CA LEU A 93 -17.60 2.56 -7.04
C LEU A 93 -18.67 3.37 -7.78
N GLN A 94 -18.54 3.54 -9.10
CA GLN A 94 -19.56 4.20 -9.93
C GLN A 94 -20.91 3.47 -9.86
N ARG A 95 -20.90 2.13 -9.88
CA ARG A 95 -22.13 1.33 -9.71
C ARG A 95 -22.76 1.56 -8.34
N LYS A 96 -21.96 1.56 -7.27
CA LYS A 96 -22.44 1.83 -5.90
C LYS A 96 -23.00 3.23 -5.76
N GLU A 97 -22.31 4.23 -6.31
CA GLU A 97 -22.76 5.62 -6.34
C GLU A 97 -24.12 5.74 -7.02
N HIS A 98 -24.28 5.10 -8.19
CA HIS A 98 -25.53 5.12 -8.93
C HIS A 98 -26.69 4.54 -8.10
N LEU A 99 -26.52 3.35 -7.54
CA LEU A 99 -27.53 2.69 -6.71
C LEU A 99 -27.91 3.53 -5.48
N LEU A 100 -26.93 4.12 -4.80
CA LEU A 100 -27.18 4.99 -3.66
C LEU A 100 -27.91 6.27 -4.06
N ASN A 101 -27.58 6.85 -5.20
CA ASN A 101 -28.28 8.02 -5.74
C ASN A 101 -29.74 7.71 -6.08
N GLU A 102 -30.03 6.56 -6.68
CA GLU A 102 -31.41 6.13 -6.95
C GLU A 102 -32.21 5.87 -5.67
N ALA A 103 -31.62 5.18 -4.69
CA ALA A 103 -32.22 4.96 -3.39
C ALA A 103 -32.52 6.30 -2.67
N ASN A 104 -31.56 7.22 -2.66
CA ASN A 104 -31.73 8.55 -2.08
C ASN A 104 -32.82 9.37 -2.77
N LYS A 105 -32.91 9.34 -4.11
CA LYS A 105 -34.00 9.98 -4.86
C LYS A 105 -35.36 9.42 -4.44
N THR A 106 -35.48 8.10 -4.33
CA THR A 106 -36.71 7.43 -3.91
C THR A 106 -37.11 7.82 -2.48
N LEU A 107 -36.16 7.85 -1.55
CA LEU A 107 -36.41 8.27 -0.18
C LEU A 107 -36.85 9.73 -0.08
N LYS A 108 -36.20 10.65 -0.82
CA LYS A 108 -36.60 12.07 -0.88
C LYS A 108 -38.01 12.24 -1.42
N GLN A 109 -38.39 11.49 -2.46
CA GLN A 109 -39.75 11.51 -3.00
C GLN A 109 -40.79 11.02 -1.98
N ARG A 110 -40.49 9.92 -1.28
CA ARG A 110 -41.37 9.38 -0.22
C ARG A 110 -41.52 10.35 0.95
N ALA A 111 -40.41 10.94 1.42
CA ALA A 111 -40.43 11.93 2.49
C ALA A 111 -41.27 13.16 2.09
N GLY A 112 -41.09 13.67 0.87
CA GLY A 112 -41.91 14.77 0.35
C GLY A 112 -43.40 14.41 0.25
N ALA A 113 -43.73 13.21 -0.23
CA ALA A 113 -45.12 12.75 -0.29
C ALA A 113 -45.76 12.62 1.11
N LEU A 114 -45.02 12.10 2.10
CA LEU A 114 -45.49 12.03 3.48
C LEU A 114 -45.71 13.42 4.10
N GLN A 115 -44.81 14.37 3.85
CA GLN A 115 -44.95 15.73 4.35
C GLN A 115 -46.15 16.47 3.73
N LEU A 116 -46.48 16.18 2.47
CA LEU A 116 -47.73 16.65 1.86
C LEU A 116 -48.94 16.04 2.57
N VAL A 117 -48.95 14.72 2.81
CA VAL A 117 -50.05 14.02 3.51
C VAL A 117 -50.22 14.53 4.95
N GLU A 118 -49.14 14.79 5.67
CA GLU A 118 -49.19 15.42 7.00
C GLU A 118 -49.68 16.87 6.92
N GLY A 119 -49.27 17.65 5.92
CA GLY A 119 -49.81 18.99 5.69
C GLY A 119 -51.32 19.01 5.40
N TYR A 120 -51.84 18.00 4.68
CA TYR A 120 -53.27 17.83 4.44
C TYR A 120 -54.03 17.33 5.68
N GLN A 121 -53.40 16.52 6.56
CA GLN A 121 -54.02 16.10 7.83
C GLN A 121 -53.98 17.19 8.91
N VAL A 122 -52.89 17.95 9.02
CA VAL A 122 -52.77 19.05 10.01
C VAL A 122 -53.75 20.18 9.68
N ASN A 123 -54.00 20.49 8.41
CA ASN A 123 -55.04 21.45 8.01
C ASN A 123 -56.48 21.00 8.33
N SER A 124 -56.71 19.70 8.56
CA SER A 124 -58.03 19.17 8.90
C SER A 124 -58.32 19.15 10.41
N LEU A 125 -57.30 19.36 11.27
CA LEU A 125 -57.44 19.34 12.73
C LEU A 125 -57.30 20.71 13.41
N GLN A 126 -57.10 21.80 12.66
CA GLN A 126 -56.93 23.13 13.25
C GLN A 126 -58.21 23.98 13.14
N LEU A 127 -59.19 23.64 13.98
CA LEU A 127 -60.35 24.48 14.27
C LEU A 127 -60.25 24.97 15.72
N ASN A 128 -59.36 25.95 15.97
CA ASN A 128 -59.57 26.98 17.00
C ASN A 128 -58.54 28.12 16.86
N PRO A 129 -58.93 29.38 16.58
CA PRO A 129 -58.11 30.55 16.81
C PRO A 129 -58.34 31.06 18.24
N ASN A 130 -57.25 31.42 18.93
CA ASN A 130 -57.13 31.99 20.30
C ASN A 130 -56.56 30.95 21.29
N ALA A 131 -55.55 31.22 22.11
CA ALA A 131 -54.87 32.46 22.47
C ALA A 131 -53.45 32.14 22.99
N GLU A 132 -52.65 33.20 23.13
CA GLU A 132 -51.45 33.33 23.98
C GLU A 132 -50.10 32.93 23.37
N ASP A 133 -49.52 33.92 22.69
CA ASP A 133 -48.22 34.52 23.04
C ASP A 133 -47.33 33.72 23.99
N VAL A 134 -46.36 32.99 23.41
CA VAL A 134 -45.08 32.72 24.08
C VAL A 134 -43.98 32.83 23.04
N GLY A 135 -43.36 34.01 22.99
CA GLY A 135 -42.17 34.25 22.21
C GLY A 135 -40.95 33.49 22.75
N TYR A 136 -40.22 32.84 21.85
CA TYR A 136 -38.81 32.52 22.04
C TYR A 136 -38.00 32.95 20.81
N GLY A 137 -37.45 34.17 20.94
CA GLY A 137 -36.15 34.64 20.46
C GLY A 137 -35.58 34.09 19.15
N ARG A 138 -35.60 34.95 18.13
CA ARG A 138 -34.52 35.06 17.13
C ARG A 138 -33.22 35.48 17.84
N GLN A 139 -32.15 34.74 17.59
CA GLN A 139 -30.75 35.08 17.92
C GLN A 139 -30.35 36.46 17.38
N PRO A 140 -29.34 37.09 18.01
CA PRO A 140 -28.27 37.75 17.28
C PRO A 140 -26.94 37.00 17.44
N ALA A 141 -26.16 37.02 16.36
CA ALA A 141 -24.85 36.45 16.22
C ALA A 141 -23.82 37.04 17.20
N GLN A 142 -22.87 36.21 17.65
CA GLN A 142 -21.61 36.68 18.24
C GLN A 142 -20.41 35.93 17.61
N PRO A 143 -19.30 36.62 17.29
CA PRO A 143 -18.14 36.04 16.62
C PRO A 143 -17.00 35.78 17.61
N GLN A 144 -16.66 34.52 17.87
CA GLN A 144 -15.40 34.08 18.51
C GLN A 144 -15.16 32.66 17.97
N GLY A 145 -14.11 32.37 17.20
CA GLY A 145 -12.71 32.41 17.64
C GLY A 145 -12.23 30.95 17.70
N ASP A 146 -11.06 30.70 17.13
CA ASP A 146 -10.30 29.44 17.11
C ASP A 146 -10.62 28.41 16.01
N GLY A 147 -9.59 28.22 15.19
CA GLY A 147 -9.61 27.48 13.95
C GLY A 147 -9.55 25.98 14.11
N PHE A 148 -10.14 25.29 13.14
CA PHE A 148 -9.85 23.89 12.87
C PHE A 148 -10.16 23.47 11.42
N PHE A 149 -10.24 24.39 10.46
CA PHE A 149 -10.42 24.00 9.06
C PHE A 149 -9.66 24.94 8.14
N HIS A 150 -8.52 24.47 7.63
CA HIS A 150 -7.95 25.03 6.40
C HIS A 150 -8.66 24.38 5.21
N PRO A 151 -9.31 25.15 4.32
CA PRO A 151 -9.70 24.65 3.02
C PRO A 151 -8.45 24.20 2.26
N LEU A 152 -8.41 22.95 1.80
CA LEU A 152 -7.38 22.52 0.88
C LEU A 152 -7.61 23.22 -0.46
N GLU A 153 -6.79 24.21 -0.77
CA GLU A 153 -6.69 24.74 -2.13
C GLU A 153 -6.13 23.63 -3.03
N CYS A 154 -6.97 23.17 -3.97
CA CYS A 154 -6.57 22.20 -4.97
C CYS A 154 -5.60 22.87 -5.95
N GLU A 155 -4.30 22.69 -5.74
CA GLU A 155 -3.31 22.97 -6.78
C GLU A 155 -3.57 22.07 -8.00
N PRO A 156 -3.79 22.62 -9.21
CA PRO A 156 -3.98 21.83 -10.40
C PRO A 156 -2.64 21.22 -10.81
N THR A 157 -2.38 19.99 -10.39
CA THR A 157 -1.28 19.20 -10.93
C THR A 157 -1.69 18.74 -12.33
N LEU A 158 -1.13 19.39 -13.37
CA LEU A 158 -0.80 18.90 -14.73
C LEU A 158 -0.93 20.04 -15.75
N GLN A 159 0.18 20.73 -16.06
CA GLN A 159 0.34 21.43 -17.34
C GLN A 159 1.22 20.57 -18.24
N ILE A 160 0.58 19.78 -19.10
CA ILE A 160 1.24 19.12 -20.21
C ILE A 160 1.27 20.12 -21.37
N GLY A 161 2.46 20.64 -21.65
CA GLY A 161 2.93 21.14 -22.95
C GLY A 161 2.21 22.33 -23.58
N GLU A 162 2.95 23.41 -23.84
CA GLU A 162 2.92 24.11 -25.14
C GLU A 162 4.06 25.15 -25.25
N ASN A 163 4.81 25.07 -26.35
CA ASN A 163 5.86 26.02 -26.72
C ASN A 163 5.23 27.24 -27.45
N ASN A 164 5.50 28.42 -26.89
CA ASN A 164 5.77 29.73 -27.53
C ASN A 164 4.81 30.31 -28.59
N ASN A 165 4.10 31.40 -28.22
CA ASN A 165 4.21 32.73 -28.86
C ASN A 165 3.36 33.81 -28.11
N LEU A 166 4.05 34.66 -27.33
CA LEU A 166 3.90 36.11 -26.99
C LEU A 166 2.52 36.83 -27.00
N PRO A 167 2.36 38.04 -26.40
CA PRO A 167 3.16 38.74 -25.38
C PRO A 167 2.30 39.49 -24.34
N TYR A 168 2.40 39.26 -23.02
CA TYR A 168 2.21 40.33 -22.03
C TYR A 168 3.03 40.03 -20.76
N HIS A 169 3.40 41.11 -20.10
CA HIS A 169 4.55 41.33 -19.22
C HIS A 169 4.18 41.24 -17.72
N CYS A 170 5.20 41.39 -16.86
CA CYS A 170 5.27 41.38 -15.39
C CYS A 170 5.43 39.98 -14.74
N ASP A 171 6.37 39.73 -13.83
CA ASP A 171 7.47 40.55 -13.33
C ASP A 171 8.56 39.64 -12.74
N ARG A 172 9.77 40.17 -12.80
CA ARG A 172 11.07 39.61 -12.46
C ARG A 172 11.21 39.15 -11.00
N TYR A 173 11.63 37.90 -10.76
CA TYR A 173 12.64 37.53 -9.73
C TYR A 173 13.36 36.23 -10.15
N GLN A 174 14.69 36.30 -10.21
CA GLN A 174 15.61 35.22 -10.59
C GLN A 174 16.28 34.63 -9.31
N PRO A 175 16.72 33.35 -9.30
CA PRO A 175 16.72 32.47 -8.13
C PRO A 175 18.10 32.38 -7.46
N ASP A 176 18.15 31.73 -6.30
CA ASP A 176 19.38 31.28 -5.64
C ASP A 176 19.10 30.09 -4.68
N PRO A 177 20.11 29.29 -4.26
CA PRO A 177 20.21 27.89 -4.70
C PRO A 177 20.01 26.82 -3.60
N ILE A 178 19.60 25.64 -4.06
CA ILE A 178 19.92 24.28 -3.57
C ILE A 178 20.03 24.10 -2.04
N SER A 179 18.98 23.50 -1.45
CA SER A 179 19.13 22.69 -0.24
C SER A 179 18.70 21.26 -0.53
N VAL A 180 19.68 20.35 -0.59
CA VAL A 180 19.48 18.90 -0.61
C VAL A 180 18.86 18.50 0.73
N VAL A 181 17.59 18.10 0.73
CA VAL A 181 16.97 17.42 1.87
C VAL A 181 16.94 15.94 1.56
N ASN A 182 17.72 15.19 2.33
CA ASN A 182 17.76 13.73 2.31
C ASN A 182 16.35 13.14 2.42
N ALA A 183 15.97 12.32 1.44
CA ALA A 183 14.83 11.43 1.59
C ALA A 183 15.17 10.35 2.61
N GLY A 184 14.42 10.32 3.72
CA GLY A 184 14.50 9.27 4.74
C GLY A 184 14.09 7.89 4.21
N PRO A 185 14.35 6.82 4.99
CA PRO A 185 14.22 5.45 4.51
C PRO A 185 12.76 5.12 4.19
N SER A 186 12.54 4.72 2.93
CA SER A 186 11.28 4.18 2.41
C SER A 186 10.91 2.90 3.16
N VAL A 187 10.03 3.03 4.14
CA VAL A 187 9.39 1.89 4.81
C VAL A 187 8.41 1.22 3.85
N ASN A 188 8.63 -0.08 3.68
CA ASN A 188 7.88 -1.03 2.87
C ASN A 188 6.35 -0.80 2.81
N ASN A 189 5.86 -0.34 1.66
CA ASN A 189 4.44 -0.42 1.30
C ASN A 189 4.18 -1.74 0.55
N TYR A 190 4.07 -2.84 1.28
CA TYR A 190 3.44 -4.04 0.71
C TYR A 190 1.92 -3.85 0.73
N MET A 191 1.32 -3.65 -0.45
CA MET A 191 -0.13 -3.75 -0.63
C MET A 191 -0.56 -5.19 -0.32
N THR A 192 -1.42 -5.37 0.68
CA THR A 192 -1.99 -6.63 1.16
C THR A 192 -3.00 -7.29 0.19
N GLY A 193 -2.94 -6.96 -1.10
CA GLY A 193 -3.90 -7.42 -2.11
C GLY A 193 -3.38 -8.51 -3.07
N TRP A 194 -2.16 -9.02 -2.87
CA TRP A 194 -1.56 -10.03 -3.73
C TRP A 194 -1.62 -11.40 -3.06
N LEU A 195 -2.78 -12.04 -3.05
CA LEU A 195 -2.91 -13.50 -3.05
C LEU A 195 -4.28 -13.85 -3.66
N PRO A 196 -4.34 -14.86 -4.55
CA PRO A 196 -5.58 -15.31 -5.20
C PRO A 196 -6.55 -16.00 -4.24
#